data_AF-A0A933F511-F1
#
_entry.id   AF-A0A933F511-F1
#
_cell.length_a   1.000
_cell.length_b   1.000
_cell.length_c   1.000
_cell.angle_alpha   90.00
_cell.angle_beta   90.00
_cell.angle_gamma   90.00
#
_symmetry.space_group_name_H-M   'P 1'
#
loop_
_entity.id
_entity.type
_entity.pdbx_description
1 polymer ?
#
loop_
_entity_poly.entity_id
_entity_poly.type
_entity_poly.pdbx_seq_one_letter_code
_entity_poly.pdbx_strand_id
1 'polypeptide(L)' 'MSALSSQDIRFMGRALALARRGGAQVSPNPWVGCVLARAGRVVAE' A
#
# COMPACT_ATOMS: atom_id res chain seq x y z
N MET A 1 -21.46 0.62 0.83
CA MET A 1 -20.00 0.85 0.96
C MET A 1 -19.71 1.13 2.43
N SER A 2 -18.75 0.43 3.04
CA SER A 2 -18.35 0.74 4.42
C SER A 2 -17.59 2.07 4.46
N ALA A 3 -17.69 2.79 5.59
CA ALA A 3 -16.90 3.99 5.80
C ALA A 3 -15.40 3.65 5.85
N LEU A 4 -14.56 4.51 5.27
CA LEU A 4 -13.11 4.39 5.36
C LEU A 4 -12.68 4.53 6.83
N SER A 5 -11.93 3.56 7.36
CA SER A 5 -11.40 3.62 8.71
C SER A 5 -10.03 4.29 8.76
N SER A 6 -9.62 4.78 9.94
CA SER A 6 -8.26 5.28 10.15
C SER A 6 -7.18 4.21 9.87
N GLN A 7 -7.53 2.93 10.03
CA GLN A 7 -6.63 1.82 9.68
C GLN A 7 -6.46 1.71 8.16
N ASP A 8 -7.53 1.85 7.38
CA ASP A 8 -7.47 1.82 5.90
C ASP A 8 -6.56 2.93 5.37
N ILE A 9 -6.71 4.16 5.89
CA ILE A 9 -5.86 5.30 5.52
C ILE A 9 -4.39 4.99 5.83
N ARG A 10 -4.11 4.44 7.02
CA ARG A 10 -2.75 4.08 7.44
C ARG A 10 -2.13 3.01 6.54
N PHE A 11 -2.88 1.94 6.23
CA PHE A 11 -2.38 0.85 5.38
C PHE A 11 -2.19 1.30 3.93
N MET A 12 -3.10 2.13 3.40
CA MET A 12 -2.94 2.72 2.07
C MET A 12 -1.71 3.63 2.00
N GLY A 13 -1.45 4.44 3.04
CA GLY A 13 -0.23 5.23 3.14
C GLY A 13 1.05 4.37 3.07
N ARG A 14 1.02 3.17 3.67
CA ARG A 14 2.13 2.22 3.56
C ARG A 14 2.27 1.64 2.16
N ALA A 15 1.17 1.23 1.52
CA ALA A 15 1.18 0.71 0.16
C ALA A 15 1.73 1.74 -0.85
N LEU A 16 1.37 3.02 -0.72
CA LEU A 16 1.93 4.09 -1.54
C LEU A 16 3.43 4.31 -1.29
N ALA A 17 3.88 4.21 -0.03
CA ALA A 17 5.30 4.28 0.29
C ALA A 17 6.11 3.11 -0.33
N LEU A 18 5.52 1.92 -0.41
CA LEU A 18 6.11 0.77 -1.13
C LEU A 18 6.19 1.03 -2.63
N ALA A 19 5.08 1.49 -3.24
CA ALA A 19 5.00 1.80 -4.66
C ALA A 19 6.11 2.78 -5.10
N ARG A 20 6.36 3.82 -4.29
CA ARG A 20 7.39 4.84 -4.56
C ARG A 20 8.82 4.29 -4.64
N ARG A 21 9.11 3.08 -4.14
CA ARG A 21 10.44 2.46 -4.24
C ARG A 21 10.78 2.05 -5.67
N GLY A 22 9.78 1.78 -6.52
CA GLY A 22 9.98 1.38 -7.91
C GLY A 22 10.63 2.49 -8.76
N GLY A 23 10.23 3.74 -8.57
CA GLY A 23 10.85 4.88 -9.26
C GLY A 23 10.87 4.74 -10.78
N ALA A 24 11.86 5.35 -11.44
CA ALA A 24 12.02 5.21 -12.89
C ALA A 24 12.36 3.78 -13.36
N GLN A 25 12.78 2.89 -12.45
CA GLN A 25 13.28 1.54 -12.77
C GLN A 25 12.17 0.60 -13.28
N VAL A 26 10.90 0.89 -12.94
CA VAL A 26 9.77 0.04 -13.33
C VAL A 26 9.07 0.49 -14.60
N SER A 27 9.54 1.57 -15.26
CA SER A 27 8.99 2.03 -16.55
C SER A 27 9.09 0.91 -17.60
N PRO A 28 8.06 0.66 -18.44
CA PRO A 28 6.82 1.44 -18.63
C PRO A 28 5.68 1.11 -17.65
N ASN A 29 5.91 0.21 -16.69
CA ASN A 29 4.88 -0.25 -15.77
C ASN A 29 4.61 0.78 -14.66
N PRO A 30 3.37 0.82 -14.12
CA PRO A 30 3.02 1.74 -13.04
C PRO A 30 3.70 1.35 -11.72
N TRP A 31 3.79 2.33 -10.81
CA TRP A 31 4.23 2.07 -9.44
C TRP A 31 3.10 1.42 -8.66
N VAL A 32 3.32 0.18 -8.23
CA VAL A 32 2.35 -0.58 -7.45
C VAL A 32 3.00 -1.03 -6.15
N GLY A 33 2.29 -0.83 -5.05
CA GLY A 33 2.66 -1.36 -3.73
C GLY A 33 1.43 -2.05 -3.13
N CYS A 34 1.67 -3.14 -2.41
CA CYS A 34 0.63 -3.94 -1.80
C CYS A 34 0.89 -4.06 -0.31
N VAL A 35 -0.17 -4.13 0.49
CA VAL A 35 -0.07 -4.42 1.92
C VAL A 35 -1.16 -5.43 2.23
N LEU A 36 -0.78 -6.57 2.79
CA LEU A 36 -1.75 -7.51 3.35
C LEU A 36 -1.84 -7.27 4.85
N ALA A 37 -3.04 -6.95 5.34
CA ALA A 37 -3.28 -6.70 6.76
C ALA A 37 -4.27 -7.73 7.34
N ARG A 38 -4.02 -8.15 8.58
CA ARG A 38 -4.90 -9.02 9.36
C ARG A 38 -4.89 -8.57 10.81
N ALA A 39 -6.07 -8.44 11.41
CA ALA A 39 -6.23 -8.03 12.81
C ALA A 39 -5.43 -6.75 13.18
N GLY A 40 -5.49 -5.73 12.33
CA GLY A 40 -4.82 -4.43 12.55
C GLY A 40 -3.30 -4.45 12.36
N ARG A 41 -2.71 -5.55 11.90
CA ARG A 41 -1.27 -5.69 11.66
C ARG A 41 -0.98 -6.00 10.20
N VAL A 42 0.12 -5.46 9.68
CA VAL A 42 0.65 -5.84 8.37
C VAL A 42 1.30 -7.22 8.50
N VAL A 43 0.94 -8.14 7.60
CA VAL A 43 1.49 -9.50 7.53
C VAL A 43 2.36 -9.72 6.29
N ALA A 44 2.22 -8.88 5.24
CA ALA A 44 3.08 -8.88 4.06
C ALA A 44 3.08 -7.50 3.36
N GLU A 45 4.15 -7.23 2.61
CA GLU A 45 4.42 -6.04 1.79
C GLU A 45 4.96 -6.43 0.41
#